data_AF-A0A1G4BQV2-F1
#
_entry.id   AF-A0A1G4BQV2-F1
#
_cell.length_a   1.000
_cell.length_b   1.000
_cell.length_c   1.000
_cell.angle_alpha   90.00
_cell.angle_beta   90.00
_cell.angle_gamma   90.00
#
_symmetry.space_group_name_H-M   'P 1'
#
loop_
_entity.id
_entity.type
_entity.pdbx_description
1 polymer ?
#
loop_
_entity_poly.entity_id
_entity_poly.type
_entity_poly.pdbx_seq_one_letter_code
_entity_poly.pdbx_strand_id
1 'polypeptide(L)'
;MNPNRYIGVLTAFASLAATSPASGHPQGSRLLFTPTESALRLVKTSPADPGSWVTDAGKDKLIKDGISFIDITNIKDEEVIAMLSTPERHLSHTYLDQSTYLAQPQMEWTHENTGAQFMASPEHTTTFNAEIAMHHLKIMTEYLGRKRHDLGSNSDLERRFWTRDHRSVNGTRAARWLFETIEKIAGANPRIEVTQFLHNATYQPSVIAKLPGRTSDIVVFGAHFDSTAGEPNSRAPGADDNASGTVVLLELLRNIAERTRQNGMKPWTQPRNTVEFHFYAAEEAGLLGSSEIFHEYKKRNKSVVAMLNHDMLGFSSTGKITLGGDNIDPRLTHVLRSIAKQHHIETLSFSCGYACSDHASARNNGFPAAFITADRRATANKRIHTGRDTLETIQEDTLARHFKFGLAALGVLSGANVTALGRPSDEPR
;
A
#
# COMPACT_ATOMS: atom_id res chain seq x y z
N MET A 1 43.89 25.46 -59.54
CA MET A 1 42.71 25.69 -58.66
C MET A 1 43.10 25.14 -57.29
N ASN A 2 43.07 25.85 -56.16
CA ASN A 2 42.73 27.26 -55.88
C ASN A 2 43.58 27.71 -54.65
N PRO A 3 44.16 28.94 -54.58
CA PRO A 3 45.03 29.36 -53.47
C PRO A 3 44.33 30.25 -52.42
N ASN A 4 45.09 30.68 -51.40
CA ASN A 4 44.81 31.71 -50.38
C ASN A 4 43.86 31.32 -49.22
N ARG A 5 44.33 31.35 -47.96
CA ARG A 5 44.43 32.47 -46.99
C ARG A 5 43.06 32.94 -46.46
N TYR A 6 42.88 33.05 -45.14
CA TYR A 6 43.07 34.31 -44.38
C TYR A 6 42.76 34.16 -42.88
N ILE A 7 43.37 35.04 -42.07
CA ILE A 7 43.14 35.26 -40.64
C ILE A 7 42.19 36.46 -40.46
N GLY A 8 41.29 36.41 -39.48
CA GLY A 8 40.53 37.53 -38.92
C GLY A 8 39.56 37.02 -37.84
N VAL A 9 39.61 37.30 -36.52
CA VAL A 9 40.00 38.44 -35.65
C VAL A 9 38.81 39.36 -35.28
N LEU A 10 38.56 39.50 -33.94
CA LEU A 10 37.56 40.34 -33.25
C LEU A 10 36.08 39.88 -33.46
N THR A 11 35.09 39.96 -32.55
CA THR A 11 34.92 40.51 -31.17
C THR A 11 33.67 39.82 -30.53
N ALA A 12 33.29 39.87 -29.24
CA ALA A 12 33.78 40.56 -28.03
C ALA A 12 33.50 39.71 -26.73
N PHE A 13 33.11 40.36 -25.62
CA PHE A 13 32.86 39.82 -24.26
C PHE A 13 31.36 39.74 -23.88
N ALA A 14 30.99 38.74 -23.05
CA ALA A 14 30.07 38.82 -21.88
C ALA A 14 29.93 37.40 -21.26
N SER A 15 30.64 37.01 -20.20
CA SER A 15 30.47 37.34 -18.76
C SER A 15 29.34 36.58 -18.02
N LEU A 16 29.78 35.79 -17.03
CA LEU A 16 29.09 35.30 -15.82
C LEU A 16 28.20 34.04 -15.80
N ALA A 17 28.36 33.34 -14.65
CA ALA A 17 27.44 32.46 -13.94
C ALA A 17 27.06 31.10 -14.57
N ALA A 18 27.84 30.07 -14.22
CA ALA A 18 27.36 28.70 -14.25
C ALA A 18 26.29 28.48 -13.16
N THR A 19 25.04 28.29 -13.58
CA THR A 19 24.00 27.64 -12.78
C THR A 19 23.42 26.49 -13.59
N SER A 20 23.56 25.26 -13.09
CA SER A 20 22.99 24.07 -13.72
C SER A 20 21.66 23.73 -13.06
N PRO A 21 20.51 23.90 -13.73
CA PRO A 21 19.32 23.14 -13.42
C PRO A 21 19.41 21.75 -14.08
N ALA A 22 18.92 20.72 -13.39
CA ALA A 22 18.90 19.36 -13.92
C ALA A 22 18.05 19.26 -15.20
N SER A 23 18.49 18.44 -16.16
CA SER A 23 17.67 18.06 -17.31
C SER A 23 18.00 16.65 -17.80
N GLY A 24 16.96 15.94 -18.27
CA GLY A 24 17.13 14.83 -19.21
C GLY A 24 17.40 13.44 -18.64
N HIS A 25 16.48 12.88 -17.85
CA HIS A 25 16.21 11.45 -18.06
C HIS A 25 15.56 11.30 -19.46
N PRO A 26 16.12 10.48 -20.36
CA PRO A 26 15.56 10.34 -21.70
C PRO A 26 14.16 9.73 -21.61
N GLN A 27 13.19 10.35 -22.27
CA GLN A 27 11.86 9.76 -22.47
C GLN A 27 11.99 8.57 -23.44
N GLY A 28 12.37 7.41 -22.89
CA GLY A 28 12.26 6.14 -23.60
C GLY A 28 10.80 5.96 -24.03
N SER A 29 10.61 5.62 -25.31
CA SER A 29 9.31 5.46 -25.95
C SER A 29 8.38 4.57 -25.13
N ARG A 30 7.45 5.18 -24.39
CA ARG A 30 6.38 4.44 -23.73
C ARG A 30 5.49 3.81 -24.78
N LEU A 31 5.23 2.52 -24.62
CA LEU A 31 4.09 1.88 -25.26
C LEU A 31 2.85 2.70 -24.86
N LEU A 32 2.19 3.28 -25.85
CA LEU A 32 0.89 3.90 -25.65
C LEU A 32 -0.06 2.80 -25.19
N PHE A 33 -0.50 2.85 -23.93
CA PHE A 33 -1.61 2.03 -23.46
C PHE A 33 -2.89 2.58 -24.10
N THR A 34 -3.13 2.22 -25.36
CA THR A 34 -4.49 2.17 -25.86
C THR A 34 -5.17 1.01 -25.12
N PRO A 35 -6.20 1.24 -24.28
CA PRO A 35 -7.06 0.15 -23.85
C PRO A 35 -7.88 -0.28 -25.07
N THR A 36 -7.28 -1.13 -25.88
CA THR A 36 -7.98 -1.88 -26.91
C THR A 36 -8.81 -2.93 -26.20
N GLU A 37 -10.13 -2.92 -26.42
CA GLU A 37 -11.11 -3.89 -25.87
C GLU A 37 -10.78 -5.37 -26.20
N SER A 38 -9.78 -5.61 -27.05
CA SER A 38 -9.33 -6.90 -27.59
C SER A 38 -8.09 -7.51 -26.92
N ALA A 39 -7.43 -6.85 -25.97
CA ALA A 39 -6.27 -7.43 -25.29
C ALA A 39 -6.72 -8.47 -24.23
N LEU A 40 -6.48 -9.75 -24.50
CA LEU A 40 -6.73 -10.81 -23.52
C LEU A 40 -5.76 -10.69 -22.33
N ARG A 41 -6.28 -10.94 -21.13
CA ARG A 41 -5.60 -11.00 -19.84
C ARG A 41 -5.54 -12.44 -19.37
N LEU A 42 -4.40 -12.90 -18.89
CA LEU A 42 -4.29 -14.18 -18.21
C LEU A 42 -4.60 -13.96 -16.73
N VAL A 43 -5.74 -14.45 -16.27
CA VAL A 43 -6.18 -14.32 -14.87
C VAL A 43 -6.26 -15.67 -14.17
N LYS A 44 -6.03 -15.66 -12.85
CA LYS A 44 -6.24 -16.83 -11.97
C LYS A 44 -7.23 -16.48 -10.88
N THR A 45 -8.21 -17.34 -10.66
CA THR A 45 -9.24 -17.23 -9.61
C THR A 45 -8.86 -17.94 -8.31
N SER A 46 -7.83 -18.80 -8.34
CA SER A 46 -7.25 -19.45 -7.14
C SER A 46 -5.78 -19.83 -7.41
N PRO A 47 -5.00 -20.21 -6.39
CA PRO A 47 -3.62 -20.69 -6.60
C PRO A 47 -3.56 -21.93 -7.50
N ALA A 48 -4.55 -22.82 -7.40
CA ALA A 48 -4.66 -24.06 -8.18
C ALA A 48 -5.22 -23.87 -9.60
N ASP A 49 -5.79 -22.70 -9.91
CA ASP A 49 -6.27 -22.37 -11.26
C ASP A 49 -5.07 -22.30 -12.23
N PRO A 50 -5.04 -23.08 -13.34
CA PRO A 50 -3.95 -22.98 -14.33
C PRO A 50 -3.90 -21.62 -15.04
N GLY A 51 -4.96 -20.82 -14.91
CA GLY A 51 -5.10 -19.51 -15.53
C GLY A 51 -5.96 -19.57 -16.79
N SER A 52 -6.82 -18.57 -16.95
CA SER A 52 -7.72 -18.43 -18.08
C SER A 52 -7.50 -17.09 -18.79
N TRP A 53 -7.52 -17.10 -20.12
CA TRP A 53 -7.49 -15.87 -20.92
C TRP A 53 -8.89 -15.25 -20.99
N VAL A 54 -9.04 -14.03 -20.48
CA VAL A 54 -10.30 -13.26 -20.43
C VAL A 54 -10.11 -11.88 -21.05
N THR A 55 -11.17 -11.23 -21.51
CA THR A 55 -11.12 -9.79 -21.83
C THR A 55 -11.19 -8.95 -20.56
N ASP A 56 -10.88 -7.65 -20.63
CA ASP A 56 -11.10 -6.73 -19.49
C ASP A 56 -12.58 -6.73 -19.05
N ALA A 57 -13.55 -6.80 -20.00
CA ALA A 57 -14.97 -7.00 -19.68
C ALA A 57 -15.28 -8.36 -19.03
N GLY A 58 -14.45 -9.37 -19.26
CA GLY A 58 -14.48 -10.65 -18.54
C GLY A 58 -14.07 -10.49 -17.07
N LYS A 59 -13.06 -9.67 -16.79
CA LYS A 59 -12.69 -9.29 -15.40
C LYS A 59 -13.81 -8.50 -14.74
N ASP A 60 -14.41 -7.54 -15.45
CA ASP A 60 -15.56 -6.75 -14.95
C ASP A 60 -16.78 -7.62 -14.61
N LYS A 61 -16.93 -8.79 -15.28
CA LYS A 61 -17.92 -9.80 -14.89
C LYS A 61 -17.52 -10.53 -13.61
N LEU A 62 -16.27 -10.99 -13.48
CA LEU A 62 -15.79 -11.65 -12.26
C LEU A 62 -16.03 -10.77 -11.01
N ILE A 63 -15.71 -9.47 -11.11
CA ILE A 63 -15.97 -8.47 -10.07
C ILE A 63 -17.47 -8.44 -9.68
N LYS A 64 -18.38 -8.33 -10.66
CA LYS A 64 -19.84 -8.27 -10.43
C LYS A 64 -20.41 -9.57 -9.85
N ASP A 65 -19.84 -10.71 -10.23
CA ASP A 65 -20.21 -12.03 -9.73
C ASP A 65 -19.60 -12.29 -8.32
N GLY A 66 -18.80 -11.37 -7.77
CA GLY A 66 -18.11 -11.52 -6.49
C GLY A 66 -16.96 -12.53 -6.52
N ILE A 67 -16.44 -12.83 -7.72
CA ILE A 67 -15.34 -13.76 -7.95
C ILE A 67 -14.05 -12.97 -8.03
N SER A 68 -13.17 -13.19 -7.07
CA SER A 68 -11.88 -12.53 -7.01
C SER A 68 -10.83 -13.24 -7.86
N PHE A 69 -9.82 -12.49 -8.32
CA PHE A 69 -8.80 -12.98 -9.23
C PHE A 69 -7.50 -12.18 -9.12
N ILE A 70 -6.40 -12.71 -9.65
CA ILE A 70 -5.16 -11.98 -9.91
C ILE A 70 -4.88 -11.98 -11.43
N ASP A 71 -4.41 -10.85 -11.96
CA ASP A 71 -3.99 -10.70 -13.36
C ASP A 71 -2.48 -10.94 -13.46
N ILE A 72 -2.11 -12.05 -14.09
CA ILE A 72 -0.71 -12.50 -14.21
C ILE A 72 -0.13 -12.22 -15.60
N THR A 73 -0.84 -11.49 -16.46
CA THR A 73 -0.49 -11.27 -17.89
C THR A 73 0.92 -10.72 -18.08
N ASN A 74 1.37 -9.86 -17.17
CA ASN A 74 2.66 -9.17 -17.26
C ASN A 74 3.77 -9.83 -16.41
N ILE A 75 3.46 -10.89 -15.66
CA ILE A 75 4.42 -11.60 -14.82
C ILE A 75 5.18 -12.59 -15.72
N LYS A 76 6.49 -12.36 -15.88
CA LYS A 76 7.38 -13.17 -16.73
C LYS A 76 8.42 -13.98 -15.98
N ASP A 77 8.52 -13.77 -14.67
CA ASP A 77 9.43 -14.49 -13.79
C ASP A 77 8.83 -15.86 -13.48
N GLU A 78 9.45 -16.92 -14.01
CA GLU A 78 8.97 -18.31 -13.88
C GLU A 78 8.88 -18.77 -12.41
N GLU A 79 9.73 -18.24 -11.52
CA GLU A 79 9.66 -18.53 -10.09
C GLU A 79 8.42 -17.87 -9.47
N VAL A 80 8.12 -16.62 -9.83
CA VAL A 80 6.89 -15.92 -9.39
C VAL A 80 5.65 -16.61 -9.94
N ILE A 81 5.65 -17.04 -11.21
CA ILE A 81 4.56 -17.83 -11.81
C ILE A 81 4.39 -19.18 -11.09
N ALA A 82 5.48 -19.84 -10.72
CA ALA A 82 5.45 -21.08 -9.95
C ALA A 82 4.91 -20.87 -8.53
N MET A 83 5.31 -19.79 -7.82
CA MET A 83 4.75 -19.42 -6.52
C MET A 83 3.24 -19.16 -6.63
N LEU A 84 2.80 -18.43 -7.65
CA LEU A 84 1.39 -18.18 -7.97
C LEU A 84 0.59 -19.44 -8.31
N SER A 85 1.27 -20.48 -8.82
CA SER A 85 0.64 -21.69 -9.36
C SER A 85 0.89 -22.95 -8.56
N THR A 86 1.51 -22.80 -7.39
CA THR A 86 1.60 -23.85 -6.39
C THR A 86 0.38 -23.67 -5.48
N PRO A 87 -0.64 -24.56 -5.52
CA PRO A 87 -1.56 -24.66 -4.39
C PRO A 87 -0.71 -24.86 -3.14
N GLU A 88 -1.02 -24.20 -2.01
CA GLU A 88 -0.27 -24.40 -0.77
C GLU A 88 -0.08 -25.90 -0.55
N ARG A 89 1.15 -26.39 -0.76
CA ARG A 89 1.40 -27.83 -0.76
C ARG A 89 0.97 -28.34 0.59
N HIS A 90 0.45 -29.57 0.63
CA HIS A 90 0.45 -30.34 1.86
C HIS A 90 1.91 -30.48 2.35
N LEU A 91 2.37 -29.51 3.14
CA LEU A 91 3.33 -29.69 4.20
C LEU A 91 2.66 -30.59 5.23
N SER A 92 2.68 -31.89 4.88
CA SER A 92 2.25 -33.07 5.60
C SER A 92 1.89 -32.82 7.06
N HIS A 93 0.60 -32.56 7.36
CA HIS A 93 0.00 -32.62 8.70
C HIS A 93 0.83 -32.04 9.86
N THR A 94 1.65 -31.03 9.55
CA THR A 94 2.39 -30.18 10.47
C THR A 94 2.19 -28.73 10.04
N TYR A 95 0.92 -28.34 9.87
CA TYR A 95 0.47 -27.22 10.69
C TYR A 95 0.96 -27.53 12.09
N LEU A 96 1.99 -26.82 12.55
CA LEU A 96 2.32 -26.80 13.96
C LEU A 96 1.01 -26.46 14.66
N ASP A 97 0.48 -27.44 15.37
CA ASP A 97 -0.55 -27.22 16.37
C ASP A 97 -0.08 -25.99 17.16
N GLN A 98 -0.98 -25.04 17.38
CA GLN A 98 -0.62 -23.82 18.11
C GLN A 98 0.02 -24.18 19.45
N SER A 99 -0.32 -25.34 20.04
CA SER A 99 0.38 -25.92 21.19
C SER A 99 1.87 -26.20 20.99
N THR A 100 2.33 -26.72 19.84
CA THR A 100 3.73 -27.15 19.63
C THR A 100 4.66 -26.01 19.25
N TYR A 101 4.17 -24.97 18.57
CA TYR A 101 4.96 -23.74 18.43
C TYR A 101 5.06 -23.00 19.77
N LEU A 102 3.97 -22.97 20.57
CA LEU A 102 3.97 -22.44 21.93
C LEU A 102 4.76 -23.29 22.94
N ALA A 103 5.12 -24.54 22.60
CA ALA A 103 5.91 -25.45 23.45
C ALA A 103 7.42 -25.39 23.20
N GLN A 104 7.88 -24.75 22.12
CA GLN A 104 9.29 -24.35 22.03
C GLN A 104 9.56 -23.18 22.98
N PRO A 105 10.81 -22.97 23.43
CA PRO A 105 11.20 -21.75 24.15
C PRO A 105 11.02 -20.52 23.24
N GLN A 106 9.80 -20.00 23.20
CA GLN A 106 9.48 -18.71 22.59
C GLN A 106 10.40 -17.68 23.21
N MET A 107 11.07 -16.86 22.41
CA MET A 107 11.75 -15.68 22.93
C MET A 107 10.67 -14.79 23.55
N GLU A 108 10.60 -14.72 24.88
CA GLU A 108 9.68 -13.79 25.53
C GLU A 108 10.01 -12.38 25.04
N TRP A 109 8.95 -11.66 24.65
CA TRP A 109 9.03 -10.28 24.21
C TRP A 109 9.27 -9.37 25.41
N THR A 110 10.47 -9.42 25.97
CA THR A 110 10.93 -8.52 27.02
C THR A 110 11.01 -7.09 26.49
N HIS A 111 10.87 -6.11 27.38
CA HIS A 111 10.95 -4.68 27.05
C HIS A 111 12.26 -4.30 26.33
N GLU A 112 13.32 -5.08 26.51
CA GLU A 112 14.63 -4.91 25.87
C GLU A 112 14.59 -5.26 24.37
N ASN A 113 13.89 -6.34 23.99
CA ASN A 113 13.77 -6.79 22.59
C ASN A 113 12.80 -5.94 21.77
N THR A 114 11.78 -5.34 22.40
CA THR A 114 10.84 -4.43 21.73
C THR A 114 11.40 -3.03 21.46
N GLY A 115 12.61 -2.73 21.95
CA GLY A 115 13.20 -1.40 21.84
C GLY A 115 12.47 -0.36 22.70
N ALA A 116 12.81 -0.31 24.00
CA ALA A 116 12.25 0.59 25.02
C ALA A 116 12.35 2.12 24.73
N GLN A 117 12.76 2.54 23.54
CA GLN A 117 12.78 3.93 23.07
C GLN A 117 11.69 4.27 22.03
N PHE A 118 11.01 3.28 21.43
CA PHE A 118 9.93 3.52 20.45
C PHE A 118 8.52 3.49 21.05
N MET A 119 8.36 2.93 22.25
CA MET A 119 7.13 3.13 23.02
C MET A 119 7.07 4.58 23.46
N ALA A 120 6.12 5.32 22.90
CA ALA A 120 5.89 6.72 23.25
C ALA A 120 5.66 6.82 24.77
N SER A 121 6.33 7.78 25.42
CA SER A 121 5.99 8.18 26.79
C SER A 121 4.48 8.47 26.85
N PRO A 122 3.74 8.02 27.89
CA PRO A 122 2.29 8.20 27.99
C PRO A 122 1.81 9.66 27.92
N GLU A 123 2.70 10.63 28.07
CA GLU A 123 2.36 12.03 28.32
C GLU A 123 2.09 12.88 27.06
N HIS A 124 2.36 12.39 25.84
CA HIS A 124 2.21 13.20 24.62
C HIS A 124 1.33 12.50 23.56
N THR A 125 0.17 13.12 23.30
CA THR A 125 -0.97 12.51 22.58
C THR A 125 -0.74 12.36 21.08
N THR A 126 -0.23 11.20 20.67
CA THR A 126 -0.25 10.78 19.26
C THR A 126 -1.58 10.10 18.95
N THR A 127 -2.61 10.91 18.71
CA THR A 127 -3.99 10.46 18.48
C THR A 127 -4.33 10.39 16.99
N PHE A 128 -5.27 9.50 16.67
CA PHE A 128 -5.99 9.49 15.40
C PHE A 128 -6.79 10.79 15.28
N ASN A 129 -6.67 11.52 14.17
CA ASN A 129 -7.50 12.68 13.90
C ASN A 129 -8.66 12.26 13.00
N ALA A 130 -9.80 11.94 13.63
CA ALA A 130 -11.01 11.53 12.93
C ALA A 130 -11.54 12.61 11.96
N GLU A 131 -11.43 13.90 12.30
CA GLU A 131 -11.85 15.00 11.42
C GLU A 131 -11.05 15.01 10.10
N ILE A 132 -9.71 14.87 10.18
CA ILE A 132 -8.84 14.80 8.99
C ILE A 132 -9.09 13.50 8.20
N ALA A 133 -9.20 12.36 8.88
CA ALA A 133 -9.45 11.07 8.24
C ALA A 133 -10.79 11.05 7.51
N MET A 134 -11.87 11.50 8.15
CA MET A 134 -13.21 11.57 7.57
C MET A 134 -13.30 12.65 6.47
N HIS A 135 -12.54 13.75 6.57
CA HIS A 135 -12.42 14.73 5.48
C HIS A 135 -11.76 14.11 4.23
N HIS A 136 -10.65 13.38 4.38
CA HIS A 136 -10.00 12.69 3.25
C HIS A 136 -10.92 11.60 2.65
N LEU A 137 -11.57 10.79 3.49
CA LEU A 137 -12.59 9.83 3.06
C LEU A 137 -13.68 10.52 2.24
N LYS A 138 -14.21 11.64 2.74
CA LYS A 138 -15.26 12.41 2.04
C LYS A 138 -14.83 12.88 0.65
N ILE A 139 -13.57 13.30 0.47
CA ILE A 139 -13.02 13.63 -0.86
C ILE A 139 -12.93 12.38 -1.74
N MET A 140 -12.46 11.26 -1.18
CA MET A 140 -12.30 10.00 -1.91
C MET A 140 -13.63 9.36 -2.35
N THR A 141 -14.73 9.58 -1.60
CA THR A 141 -15.98 8.80 -1.73
C THR A 141 -17.19 9.60 -2.18
N GLU A 142 -17.30 10.89 -1.84
CA GLU A 142 -18.45 11.70 -2.28
C GLU A 142 -18.21 12.28 -3.67
N TYR A 143 -19.25 12.32 -4.50
CA TYR A 143 -19.28 13.06 -5.75
C TYR A 143 -20.31 14.18 -5.67
N LEU A 144 -19.86 15.43 -5.79
CA LEU A 144 -20.76 16.56 -6.01
C LEU A 144 -21.12 16.62 -7.49
N GLY A 145 -22.25 16.00 -7.85
CA GLY A 145 -22.85 16.17 -9.18
C GLY A 145 -23.02 17.64 -9.51
N ARG A 146 -22.77 18.02 -10.78
CA ARG A 146 -22.68 19.41 -11.26
C ARG A 146 -23.91 20.29 -10.95
N LYS A 147 -24.03 20.80 -9.72
CA LYS A 147 -24.83 21.99 -9.40
C LYS A 147 -23.97 23.22 -9.65
N ARG A 148 -23.97 23.67 -10.90
CA ARG A 148 -23.09 24.71 -11.47
C ARG A 148 -23.36 26.15 -10.98
N HIS A 149 -24.09 26.31 -9.87
CA HIS A 149 -24.72 27.59 -9.49
C HIS A 149 -24.48 28.04 -8.04
N ASP A 150 -23.72 27.29 -7.22
CA ASP A 150 -23.58 27.62 -5.79
C ASP A 150 -22.18 27.31 -5.21
N LEU A 151 -21.16 27.28 -6.08
CA LEU A 151 -19.80 26.89 -5.70
C LEU A 151 -18.87 28.11 -5.75
N GLY A 152 -18.63 28.70 -4.58
CA GLY A 152 -17.46 29.54 -4.35
C GLY A 152 -16.16 28.76 -4.59
N SER A 153 -15.05 29.48 -4.79
CA SER A 153 -13.78 28.97 -5.31
C SER A 153 -12.97 28.08 -4.35
N ASN A 154 -13.58 27.02 -3.81
CA ASN A 154 -12.94 26.11 -2.86
C ASN A 154 -12.45 24.85 -3.57
N SER A 155 -11.13 24.74 -3.76
CA SER A 155 -10.44 23.73 -4.58
C SER A 155 -10.75 22.27 -4.20
N ASP A 156 -11.13 22.05 -2.95
CA ASP A 156 -11.35 20.71 -2.39
C ASP A 156 -12.69 20.09 -2.84
N LEU A 157 -13.62 20.90 -3.34
CA LEU A 157 -14.92 20.43 -3.86
C LEU A 157 -14.83 19.93 -5.30
N GLU A 158 -13.85 20.39 -6.09
CA GLU A 158 -13.59 19.89 -7.46
C GLU A 158 -12.87 18.53 -7.48
N ARG A 159 -12.29 18.12 -6.35
CA ARG A 159 -11.44 16.94 -6.17
C ARG A 159 -12.21 15.68 -5.76
N ARG A 160 -13.54 15.71 -5.86
CA ARG A 160 -14.46 14.67 -5.38
C ARG A 160 -14.75 13.61 -6.45
N PHE A 161 -14.57 12.33 -6.12
CA PHE A 161 -14.57 11.24 -7.11
C PHE A 161 -15.89 10.44 -7.15
N TRP A 162 -16.40 10.21 -8.37
CA TRP A 162 -17.53 9.30 -8.63
C TRP A 162 -17.14 7.82 -8.57
N THR A 163 -15.88 7.57 -8.91
CA THR A 163 -15.16 6.30 -8.90
C THR A 163 -13.67 6.62 -8.90
N ARG A 164 -12.85 5.74 -8.33
CA ARG A 164 -11.39 5.77 -8.40
C ARG A 164 -10.83 4.66 -9.29
N ASP A 165 -11.68 3.99 -10.09
CA ASP A 165 -11.29 2.94 -11.05
C ASP A 165 -10.12 3.41 -11.93
N HIS A 166 -9.13 2.55 -12.06
CA HIS A 166 -7.84 2.80 -12.70
C HIS A 166 -7.91 3.16 -14.19
N ARG A 167 -8.98 2.75 -14.89
CA ARG A 167 -9.26 3.07 -16.31
C ARG A 167 -9.94 4.42 -16.48
N SER A 168 -10.48 4.98 -15.40
CA SER A 168 -11.25 6.22 -15.42
C SER A 168 -10.37 7.46 -15.27
N VAL A 169 -10.81 8.58 -15.86
CA VAL A 169 -10.17 9.90 -15.65
C VAL A 169 -10.23 10.31 -14.18
N ASN A 170 -11.24 9.86 -13.43
CA ASN A 170 -11.32 10.11 -12.00
C ASN A 170 -10.27 9.33 -11.21
N GLY A 171 -9.94 8.09 -11.60
CA GLY A 171 -8.86 7.31 -11.01
C GLY A 171 -7.49 7.98 -11.14
N THR A 172 -7.15 8.53 -12.31
CA THR A 172 -5.93 9.33 -12.49
C THR A 172 -5.95 10.62 -11.67
N ARG A 173 -7.13 11.26 -11.52
CA ARG A 173 -7.27 12.47 -10.66
C ARG A 173 -7.15 12.12 -9.17
N ALA A 174 -7.66 10.98 -8.74
CA ALA A 174 -7.51 10.47 -7.38
C ALA A 174 -6.03 10.22 -7.05
N ALA A 175 -5.28 9.61 -7.96
CA ALA A 175 -3.83 9.42 -7.80
C ALA A 175 -3.07 10.74 -7.67
N ARG A 176 -3.46 11.77 -8.42
CA ARG A 176 -2.88 13.12 -8.29
C ARG A 176 -3.23 13.77 -6.96
N TRP A 177 -4.50 13.76 -6.57
CA TRP A 177 -4.94 14.30 -5.27
C TRP A 177 -4.23 13.61 -4.10
N LEU A 178 -4.08 12.29 -4.18
CA LEU A 178 -3.41 11.49 -3.17
C LEU A 178 -1.92 11.84 -3.09
N PHE A 179 -1.24 11.96 -4.23
CA PHE A 179 0.15 12.45 -4.29
C PHE A 179 0.30 13.84 -3.65
N GLU A 180 -0.51 14.83 -4.04
CA GLU A 180 -0.48 16.18 -3.47
C GLU A 180 -0.77 16.18 -1.95
N THR A 181 -1.70 15.34 -1.50
CA THR A 181 -2.02 15.17 -0.07
C THR A 181 -0.85 14.57 0.71
N ILE A 182 -0.20 13.54 0.14
CA ILE A 182 0.97 12.88 0.72
C ILE A 182 2.17 13.84 0.76
N GLU A 183 2.43 14.64 -0.29
CA GLU A 183 3.47 15.68 -0.27
C GLU A 183 3.21 16.73 0.81
N LYS A 184 1.96 17.20 0.95
CA LYS A 184 1.57 18.16 2.00
C LYS A 184 1.81 17.62 3.40
N ILE A 185 1.50 16.35 3.64
CA ILE A 185 1.73 15.68 4.94
C ILE A 185 3.24 15.46 5.16
N ALA A 186 3.95 14.92 4.15
CA ALA A 186 5.38 14.66 4.20
C ALA A 186 6.20 15.93 4.43
N GLY A 187 5.76 17.10 3.92
CA GLY A 187 6.36 18.41 4.16
C GLY A 187 6.46 18.84 5.63
N ALA A 188 5.89 18.08 6.57
CA ALA A 188 6.18 18.24 8.00
C ALA A 188 7.58 17.72 8.40
N ASN A 189 8.15 16.76 7.67
CA ASN A 189 9.45 16.14 7.92
C ASN A 189 10.29 16.05 6.63
N PRO A 190 11.36 16.85 6.47
CA PRO A 190 12.16 16.91 5.24
C PRO A 190 12.94 15.62 4.92
N ARG A 191 12.88 14.61 5.78
CA ARG A 191 13.43 13.27 5.51
C ARG A 191 12.47 12.36 4.74
N ILE A 192 11.20 12.72 4.60
CA ILE A 192 10.21 11.89 3.90
C ILE A 192 10.26 12.21 2.40
N GLU A 193 10.69 11.23 1.62
CA GLU A 193 10.75 11.29 0.15
C GLU A 193 9.42 10.79 -0.41
N VAL A 194 8.73 11.59 -1.22
CA VAL A 194 7.48 11.17 -1.90
C VAL A 194 7.75 10.95 -3.38
N THR A 195 7.28 9.82 -3.91
CA THR A 195 7.50 9.43 -5.32
C THR A 195 6.24 8.81 -5.92
N GLN A 196 6.07 8.94 -7.23
CA GLN A 196 5.05 8.21 -7.99
C GLN A 196 5.70 7.02 -8.70
N PHE A 197 5.14 5.82 -8.53
CA PHE A 197 5.47 4.68 -9.38
C PHE A 197 4.54 4.68 -10.58
N LEU A 198 5.11 4.74 -11.79
CA LEU A 198 4.37 4.80 -13.03
C LEU A 198 4.31 3.40 -13.65
N HIS A 199 3.11 2.91 -13.87
CA HIS A 199 2.86 1.53 -14.28
C HIS A 199 2.87 1.33 -15.80
N ASN A 200 3.07 0.08 -16.23
CA ASN A 200 2.84 -0.33 -17.62
C ASN A 200 1.40 -0.81 -17.83
N ALA A 201 0.79 -1.44 -16.82
CA ALA A 201 -0.56 -2.00 -16.88
C ALA A 201 -1.70 -0.97 -16.66
N THR A 202 -1.40 0.24 -16.19
CA THR A 202 -2.40 1.26 -15.87
C THR A 202 -1.85 2.69 -15.99
N TYR A 203 -2.71 3.66 -16.31
CA TYR A 203 -2.37 5.09 -16.29
C TYR A 203 -2.45 5.74 -14.90
N GLN A 204 -3.03 5.04 -13.92
CA GLN A 204 -3.10 5.48 -12.54
C GLN A 204 -1.78 5.16 -11.83
N PRO A 205 -0.95 6.14 -11.42
CA PRO A 205 0.27 5.86 -10.68
C PRO A 205 -0.02 5.43 -9.24
N SER A 206 0.76 4.49 -8.72
CA SER A 206 0.87 4.29 -7.27
C SER A 206 1.72 5.40 -6.63
N VAL A 207 1.53 5.68 -5.35
CA VAL A 207 2.34 6.66 -4.59
C VAL A 207 3.12 5.97 -3.48
N ILE A 208 4.39 6.34 -3.30
CA ILE A 208 5.25 5.81 -2.26
C ILE A 208 5.86 6.97 -1.45
N ALA A 209 5.57 7.02 -0.16
CA ALA A 209 6.23 7.93 0.80
C ALA A 209 7.23 7.15 1.66
N LYS A 210 8.51 7.48 1.53
CA LYS A 210 9.64 6.77 2.12
C LYS A 210 10.32 7.61 3.20
N LEU A 211 10.52 7.03 4.38
CA LEU A 211 11.32 7.57 5.47
C LEU A 211 12.58 6.71 5.67
N PRO A 212 13.77 7.20 5.26
CA PRO A 212 15.00 6.42 5.31
C PRO A 212 15.40 5.99 6.74
N GLY A 213 15.65 4.69 6.89
CA GLY A 213 16.17 4.04 8.10
C GLY A 213 17.68 4.18 8.25
N ARG A 214 18.23 3.56 9.30
CA ARG A 214 19.68 3.32 9.45
C ARG A 214 20.16 2.14 8.59
N THR A 215 19.27 1.22 8.24
CA THR A 215 19.50 0.11 7.30
C THR A 215 18.67 0.29 6.03
N SER A 216 19.07 -0.45 4.99
CA SER A 216 18.33 -0.59 3.73
C SER A 216 17.17 -1.61 3.82
N ASP A 217 16.91 -2.19 4.99
CA ASP A 217 15.76 -3.06 5.22
C ASP A 217 14.48 -2.22 5.20
N ILE A 218 13.43 -2.72 4.55
CA ILE A 218 12.21 -1.98 4.26
C ILE A 218 11.04 -2.64 5.00
N VAL A 219 10.33 -1.84 5.79
CA VAL A 219 9.00 -2.15 6.31
C VAL A 219 7.99 -1.35 5.50
N VAL A 220 7.11 -2.06 4.79
CA VAL A 220 6.06 -1.47 3.95
C VAL A 220 4.73 -1.47 4.70
N PHE A 221 4.05 -0.33 4.73
CA PHE A 221 2.63 -0.20 5.08
C PHE A 221 1.90 0.11 3.77
N GLY A 222 1.06 -0.81 3.30
CA GLY A 222 0.41 -0.72 1.99
C GLY A 222 -1.11 -0.72 2.08
N ALA A 223 -1.76 0.07 1.23
CA ALA A 223 -3.19 0.01 0.93
C ALA A 223 -3.39 0.39 -0.54
N HIS A 224 -4.38 -0.17 -1.22
CA HIS A 224 -4.79 0.37 -2.52
C HIS A 224 -5.75 1.55 -2.33
N PHE A 225 -5.82 2.40 -3.35
CA PHE A 225 -6.68 3.60 -3.33
C PHE A 225 -7.65 3.68 -4.51
N ASP A 226 -7.66 2.70 -5.42
CA ASP A 226 -8.70 2.60 -6.44
C ASP A 226 -10.03 2.11 -5.83
N SER A 227 -10.96 1.73 -6.69
CA SER A 227 -12.30 1.25 -6.32
C SER A 227 -13.00 0.72 -7.57
N THR A 228 -13.79 -0.34 -7.45
CA THR A 228 -14.61 -0.84 -8.55
C THR A 228 -16.12 -0.84 -8.28
N ALA A 229 -16.86 -0.91 -9.39
CA ALA A 229 -18.23 -1.43 -9.42
C ALA A 229 -18.43 -2.23 -10.73
N GLY A 230 -17.41 -2.99 -11.11
CA GLY A 230 -17.27 -3.66 -12.40
C GLY A 230 -16.78 -2.71 -13.49
N GLU A 231 -17.64 -1.83 -13.99
CA GLU A 231 -17.34 -1.00 -15.17
C GLU A 231 -16.56 0.29 -14.84
N PRO A 232 -15.64 0.76 -15.72
CA PRO A 232 -14.75 1.90 -15.47
C PRO A 232 -15.39 3.20 -14.94
N ASN A 233 -16.63 3.50 -15.36
CA ASN A 233 -17.31 4.75 -15.02
C ASN A 233 -18.57 4.55 -14.17
N SER A 234 -18.79 3.33 -13.66
CA SER A 234 -19.83 3.06 -12.67
C SER A 234 -19.62 3.86 -11.39
N ARG A 235 -20.67 4.10 -10.62
CA ARG A 235 -20.54 4.70 -9.29
C ARG A 235 -19.83 3.70 -8.38
N ALA A 236 -18.62 4.04 -7.94
CA ALA A 236 -17.82 3.24 -7.02
C ALA A 236 -17.26 4.17 -5.93
N PRO A 237 -18.04 4.47 -4.87
CA PRO A 237 -17.57 5.37 -3.81
C PRO A 237 -16.44 4.73 -3.01
N GLY A 238 -16.42 3.39 -2.87
CA GLY A 238 -15.32 2.62 -2.30
C GLY A 238 -14.84 3.15 -0.95
N ALA A 239 -15.77 3.36 -0.03
CA ALA A 239 -15.52 3.99 1.26
C ALA A 239 -14.80 3.04 2.24
N ASP A 240 -15.30 1.81 2.37
CA ASP A 240 -14.63 0.78 3.13
C ASP A 240 -13.52 0.17 2.27
N ASP A 241 -13.81 -0.02 0.98
CA ASP A 241 -12.94 -0.69 0.01
C ASP A 241 -12.45 0.28 -1.10
N ASN A 242 -11.26 0.88 -1.00
CA ASN A 242 -10.35 0.89 0.16
C ASN A 242 -9.89 2.31 0.52
N ALA A 243 -10.83 3.27 0.49
CA ALA A 243 -10.56 4.60 1.04
C ALA A 243 -10.27 4.54 2.55
N SER A 244 -10.86 3.60 3.28
CA SER A 244 -10.64 3.42 4.72
C SER A 244 -9.20 3.05 5.08
N GLY A 245 -8.59 2.07 4.38
CA GLY A 245 -7.17 1.72 4.54
C GLY A 245 -6.27 2.88 4.13
N THR A 246 -6.57 3.51 2.99
CA THR A 246 -5.86 4.71 2.51
C THR A 246 -5.81 5.81 3.59
N VAL A 247 -6.92 6.19 4.22
CA VAL A 247 -6.90 7.26 5.24
C VAL A 247 -6.22 6.87 6.55
N VAL A 248 -6.26 5.60 6.94
CA VAL A 248 -5.47 5.11 8.08
C VAL A 248 -3.98 5.24 7.80
N LEU A 249 -3.52 4.93 6.58
CA LEU A 249 -2.12 5.15 6.17
C LEU A 249 -1.74 6.64 6.13
N LEU A 250 -2.63 7.51 5.63
CA LEU A 250 -2.40 8.96 5.64
C LEU A 250 -2.24 9.50 7.07
N GLU A 251 -3.05 9.02 8.02
CA GLU A 251 -2.92 9.40 9.43
C GLU A 251 -1.64 8.84 10.07
N LEU A 252 -1.23 7.61 9.75
CA LEU A 252 0.04 7.05 10.22
C LEU A 252 1.24 7.86 9.70
N LEU A 253 1.23 8.19 8.40
CA LEU A 253 2.24 9.06 7.78
C LEU A 253 2.28 10.43 8.45
N ARG A 254 1.10 11.06 8.67
CA ARG A 254 0.98 12.35 9.36
C ARG A 254 1.57 12.29 10.77
N ASN A 255 1.26 11.23 11.51
CA ASN A 255 1.76 11.06 12.87
C ASN A 255 3.29 10.96 12.92
N ILE A 256 3.93 10.28 11.97
CA ILE A 256 5.40 10.26 11.87
C ILE A 256 5.96 11.62 11.46
N ALA A 257 5.36 12.25 10.45
CA ALA A 257 5.86 13.50 9.90
C ALA A 257 5.84 14.63 10.95
N GLU A 258 4.75 14.74 11.72
CA GLU A 258 4.58 15.76 12.77
C GLU A 258 5.44 15.52 14.02
N ARG A 259 5.72 14.26 14.41
CA ARG A 259 6.60 13.93 15.57
C ARG A 259 7.98 14.59 15.50
N THR A 260 8.43 14.98 14.31
CA THR A 260 9.72 15.65 14.10
C THR A 260 9.71 17.13 14.54
N ARG A 261 8.54 17.74 14.76
CA ARG A 261 8.37 19.17 15.09
C ARG A 261 8.06 19.47 16.56
N GLN A 262 8.02 18.47 17.44
CA GLN A 262 7.67 18.68 18.85
C GLN A 262 8.87 19.26 19.64
N ASN A 263 8.95 20.60 19.65
CA ASN A 263 9.94 21.38 20.38
C ASN A 263 10.06 20.92 21.84
N GLY A 264 11.27 20.55 22.26
CA GLY A 264 11.57 20.12 23.64
C GLY A 264 11.62 18.61 23.86
N MET A 265 11.14 17.78 22.91
CA MET A 265 11.34 16.33 22.97
C MET A 265 12.74 15.95 22.47
N LYS A 266 13.28 14.82 22.95
CA LYS A 266 14.52 14.25 22.40
C LYS A 266 14.35 14.07 20.88
N PRO A 267 15.35 14.42 20.04
CA PRO A 267 15.26 14.27 18.60
C PRO A 267 14.83 12.85 18.23
N TRP A 268 13.84 12.75 17.35
CA TRP A 268 13.36 11.45 16.88
C TRP A 268 14.54 10.66 16.30
N THR A 269 14.87 9.56 16.96
CA THR A 269 15.97 8.70 16.53
C THR A 269 15.58 8.02 15.24
N GLN A 270 16.44 8.18 14.22
CA GLN A 270 16.30 7.53 12.92
C GLN A 270 15.96 6.04 13.12
N PRO A 271 14.94 5.52 12.42
CA PRO A 271 14.46 4.17 12.66
C PRO A 271 15.56 3.20 12.26
N ARG A 272 15.51 1.97 12.76
CA ARG A 272 16.45 0.96 12.27
C ARG A 272 16.17 0.72 10.79
N ASN A 273 14.94 0.32 10.47
CA ASN A 273 14.53 -0.04 9.12
C ASN A 273 13.96 1.19 8.41
N THR A 274 14.11 1.25 7.09
CA THR A 274 13.41 2.20 6.23
C THR A 274 11.91 1.89 6.26
N VAL A 275 11.08 2.92 6.43
CA VAL A 275 9.61 2.78 6.40
C VAL A 275 9.12 3.33 5.08
N GLU A 276 8.30 2.57 4.36
CA GLU A 276 7.64 3.03 3.13
C GLU A 276 6.12 2.87 3.27
N PHE A 277 5.38 3.95 3.03
CA PHE A 277 3.92 3.93 2.87
C PHE A 277 3.60 3.83 1.38
N HIS A 278 2.94 2.76 0.98
CA HIS A 278 2.57 2.48 -0.40
C HIS A 278 1.06 2.66 -0.58
N PHE A 279 0.69 3.37 -1.63
CA PHE A 279 -0.68 3.59 -2.05
C PHE A 279 -0.84 3.01 -3.45
N TYR A 280 -1.37 1.80 -3.54
CA TYR A 280 -1.40 1.00 -4.77
C TYR A 280 -2.54 1.41 -5.71
N ALA A 281 -2.23 1.44 -7.00
CA ALA A 281 -3.20 1.61 -8.07
C ALA A 281 -3.64 0.26 -8.65
N ALA A 282 -4.86 0.18 -9.17
CA ALA A 282 -5.36 -0.96 -9.94
C ALA A 282 -5.27 -2.32 -9.21
N GLU A 283 -5.61 -2.35 -7.91
CA GLU A 283 -5.73 -3.59 -7.14
C GLU A 283 -6.93 -4.40 -7.65
N GLU A 284 -8.06 -3.72 -7.80
CA GLU A 284 -9.37 -4.24 -8.24
C GLU A 284 -9.31 -4.86 -9.65
N ALA A 285 -8.28 -4.51 -10.40
CA ALA A 285 -8.00 -5.01 -11.75
C ALA A 285 -7.14 -6.28 -11.77
N GLY A 286 -6.83 -6.85 -10.61
CA GLY A 286 -6.04 -8.08 -10.42
C GLY A 286 -4.64 -7.84 -9.86
N LEU A 287 -4.50 -6.98 -8.83
CA LEU A 287 -3.26 -6.64 -8.12
C LEU A 287 -2.17 -5.98 -9.00
N LEU A 288 -2.56 -5.23 -10.04
CA LEU A 288 -1.64 -4.77 -11.07
C LEU A 288 -0.54 -3.83 -10.54
N GLY A 289 -0.90 -2.86 -9.70
CA GLY A 289 0.05 -1.87 -9.19
C GLY A 289 1.08 -2.46 -8.23
N SER A 290 0.62 -3.20 -7.22
CA SER A 290 1.51 -3.86 -6.26
C SER A 290 2.37 -4.95 -6.91
N SER A 291 1.84 -5.69 -7.89
CA SER A 291 2.61 -6.71 -8.62
C SER A 291 3.80 -6.10 -9.36
N GLU A 292 3.62 -4.99 -10.09
CA GLU A 292 4.73 -4.31 -10.76
C GLU A 292 5.76 -3.72 -9.77
N ILE A 293 5.31 -3.17 -8.63
CA ILE A 293 6.19 -2.66 -7.58
C ILE A 293 7.04 -3.77 -6.97
N PHE A 294 6.42 -4.85 -6.47
CA PHE A 294 7.16 -5.91 -5.80
C PHE A 294 8.03 -6.73 -6.76
N HIS A 295 7.65 -6.86 -8.03
CA HIS A 295 8.52 -7.44 -9.06
C HIS A 295 9.77 -6.59 -9.31
N GLU A 296 9.63 -5.26 -9.43
CA GLU A 296 10.78 -4.37 -9.57
C GLU A 296 11.63 -4.32 -8.29
N TYR A 297 11.04 -4.54 -7.10
CA TYR A 297 11.77 -4.64 -5.83
C TYR A 297 12.60 -5.93 -5.77
N LYS A 298 12.03 -7.08 -6.16
CA LYS A 298 12.76 -8.35 -6.31
C LYS A 298 13.92 -8.19 -7.28
N LYS A 299 13.66 -7.67 -8.48
CA LYS A 299 14.65 -7.43 -9.53
C LYS A 299 15.77 -6.47 -9.12
N ARG A 300 15.51 -5.53 -8.21
CA ARG A 300 16.52 -4.61 -7.63
C ARG A 300 17.18 -5.14 -6.35
N ASN A 301 16.90 -6.38 -5.94
CA ASN A 301 17.37 -6.97 -4.68
C ASN A 301 17.08 -6.09 -3.44
N LYS A 302 15.91 -5.43 -3.39
CA LYS A 302 15.47 -4.68 -2.20
C LYS A 302 15.18 -5.64 -1.04
N SER A 303 15.68 -5.32 0.16
CA SER A 303 15.42 -6.08 1.38
C SER A 303 14.09 -5.68 2.01
N VAL A 304 12.95 -6.19 1.51
CA VAL A 304 11.66 -6.01 2.21
C VAL A 304 11.55 -7.05 3.32
N VAL A 305 11.52 -6.60 4.56
CA VAL A 305 11.54 -7.46 5.76
C VAL A 305 10.17 -7.63 6.40
N ALA A 306 9.23 -6.73 6.10
CA ALA A 306 7.81 -6.88 6.40
C ALA A 306 6.97 -6.00 5.45
N MET A 307 5.85 -6.54 4.98
CA MET A 307 4.79 -5.80 4.29
C MET A 307 3.47 -6.01 5.04
N LEU A 308 2.83 -4.91 5.40
CA LEU A 308 1.54 -4.88 6.10
C LEU A 308 0.50 -4.34 5.14
N ASN A 309 -0.37 -5.21 4.63
CA ASN A 309 -1.47 -4.79 3.78
C ASN A 309 -2.67 -4.37 4.63
N HIS A 310 -3.27 -3.24 4.29
CA HIS A 310 -4.34 -2.56 5.00
C HIS A 310 -5.51 -2.37 4.07
N ASP A 311 -6.50 -3.25 4.15
CA ASP A 311 -7.68 -3.23 3.28
C ASP A 311 -8.98 -3.55 4.04
N MET A 312 -10.04 -2.79 3.75
CA MET A 312 -11.32 -2.74 4.46
C MET A 312 -11.17 -2.50 5.97
N LEU A 313 -10.84 -1.27 6.36
CA LEU A 313 -10.60 -0.84 7.75
C LEU A 313 -11.71 0.05 8.32
N GLY A 314 -12.81 0.28 7.59
CA GLY A 314 -13.85 1.27 7.92
C GLY A 314 -15.10 0.69 8.56
N PHE A 315 -15.48 -0.54 8.22
CA PHE A 315 -16.69 -1.21 8.71
C PHE A 315 -16.36 -2.40 9.63
N SER A 316 -16.92 -2.42 10.85
CA SER A 316 -16.87 -3.60 11.72
C SER A 316 -18.18 -3.81 12.48
N SER A 317 -18.67 -5.05 12.48
CA SER A 317 -19.72 -5.54 13.38
C SER A 317 -19.14 -6.26 14.60
N THR A 318 -17.89 -6.74 14.53
CA THR A 318 -17.24 -7.49 15.61
C THR A 318 -16.52 -6.60 16.64
N GLY A 319 -16.11 -5.38 16.26
CA GLY A 319 -15.27 -4.52 17.09
C GLY A 319 -13.81 -4.96 17.20
N LYS A 320 -13.35 -5.86 16.32
CA LYS A 320 -12.01 -6.49 16.36
C LYS A 320 -11.15 -6.07 15.16
N ILE A 321 -9.91 -6.52 15.14
CA ILE A 321 -9.05 -6.50 13.93
C ILE A 321 -8.89 -7.92 13.44
N THR A 322 -8.98 -8.17 12.14
CA THR A 322 -8.70 -9.48 11.56
C THR A 322 -7.26 -9.51 11.01
N LEU A 323 -6.49 -10.52 11.44
CA LEU A 323 -5.12 -10.81 10.99
C LEU A 323 -5.09 -12.22 10.40
N GLY A 324 -5.01 -12.33 9.08
CA GLY A 324 -5.10 -13.62 8.38
C GLY A 324 -5.17 -13.45 6.87
N GLY A 325 -5.82 -14.38 6.18
CA GLY A 325 -5.81 -14.51 4.73
C GLY A 325 -4.86 -15.61 4.29
N ASP A 326 -4.83 -15.87 2.99
CA ASP A 326 -3.98 -16.90 2.39
C ASP A 326 -2.68 -16.25 1.87
N ASN A 327 -1.64 -17.06 1.65
CA ASN A 327 -0.34 -16.57 1.17
C ASN A 327 0.26 -15.47 2.07
N ILE A 328 0.17 -15.62 3.39
CA ILE A 328 0.78 -14.71 4.38
C ILE A 328 2.06 -15.30 4.98
N ASP A 329 2.88 -14.46 5.60
CA ASP A 329 4.00 -14.91 6.43
C ASP A 329 3.51 -15.18 7.87
N PRO A 330 3.63 -16.44 8.37
CA PRO A 330 3.10 -16.81 9.68
C PRO A 330 3.89 -16.19 10.84
N ARG A 331 5.18 -15.88 10.66
CA ARG A 331 6.03 -15.28 11.70
C ARG A 331 5.70 -13.81 11.87
N LEU A 332 5.60 -13.06 10.77
CA LEU A 332 5.13 -11.67 10.78
C LEU A 332 3.71 -11.59 11.35
N THR A 333 2.81 -12.50 10.95
CA THR A 333 1.44 -12.56 11.48
C THR A 333 1.42 -12.84 12.99
N HIS A 334 2.32 -13.70 13.49
CA HIS A 334 2.50 -13.93 14.93
C HIS A 334 3.00 -12.67 15.67
N VAL A 335 4.03 -12.00 15.14
CA VAL A 335 4.55 -10.71 15.68
C VAL A 335 3.41 -9.70 15.80
N LEU A 336 2.59 -9.55 14.76
CA LEU A 336 1.45 -8.64 14.73
C LEU A 336 0.37 -9.01 15.77
N ARG A 337 0.09 -10.30 16.00
CA ARG A 337 -0.82 -10.74 17.07
C ARG A 337 -0.27 -10.44 18.47
N SER A 338 1.03 -10.60 18.68
CA SER A 338 1.69 -10.25 19.95
C SER A 338 1.62 -8.74 20.22
N ILE A 339 1.81 -7.91 19.19
CA ILE A 339 1.61 -6.45 19.27
C ILE A 339 0.15 -6.11 19.59
N ALA A 340 -0.82 -6.72 18.90
CA ALA A 340 -2.24 -6.52 19.20
C ALA A 340 -2.58 -6.87 20.66
N LYS A 341 -2.09 -8.02 21.16
CA LYS A 341 -2.27 -8.46 22.55
C LYS A 341 -1.67 -7.48 23.55
N GLN A 342 -0.45 -6.98 23.33
CA GLN A 342 0.20 -5.97 24.18
C GLN A 342 -0.58 -4.65 24.24
N HIS A 343 -1.29 -4.27 23.18
CA HIS A 343 -2.10 -3.06 23.13
C HIS A 343 -3.60 -3.27 23.47
N HIS A 344 -3.95 -4.45 24.02
CA HIS A 344 -5.33 -4.87 24.34
C HIS A 344 -6.29 -4.75 23.15
N ILE A 345 -5.84 -5.15 21.96
CA ILE A 345 -6.64 -5.20 20.73
C ILE A 345 -6.96 -6.66 20.44
N GLU A 346 -8.26 -7.00 20.44
CA GLU A 346 -8.70 -8.35 20.08
C GLU A 346 -8.49 -8.63 18.59
N THR A 347 -8.08 -9.87 18.28
CA THR A 347 -7.82 -10.28 16.90
C THR A 347 -8.64 -11.49 16.46
N LEU A 348 -9.02 -11.50 15.19
CA LEU A 348 -9.65 -12.62 14.49
C LEU A 348 -8.69 -13.23 13.45
N SER A 349 -9.01 -14.45 13.02
CA SER A 349 -8.34 -15.14 11.91
C SER A 349 -9.34 -15.41 10.80
N PHE A 350 -8.87 -15.41 9.55
CA PHE A 350 -9.62 -15.85 8.39
C PHE A 350 -8.68 -16.48 7.36
N SER A 351 -9.27 -17.13 6.37
CA SER A 351 -8.61 -17.54 5.12
C SER A 351 -9.50 -17.05 3.97
N CYS A 352 -8.89 -16.73 2.84
CA CYS A 352 -9.54 -16.10 1.69
C CYS A 352 -10.03 -17.08 0.63
N GLY A 353 -9.34 -18.21 0.44
CA GLY A 353 -9.45 -19.10 -0.72
C GLY A 353 -8.60 -18.67 -1.92
N TYR A 354 -7.99 -17.47 -1.89
CA TYR A 354 -7.24 -16.87 -2.99
C TYR A 354 -6.27 -15.77 -2.51
N ALA A 355 -5.45 -15.26 -3.43
CA ALA A 355 -4.54 -14.13 -3.25
C ALA A 355 -5.33 -12.81 -3.04
N CYS A 356 -5.70 -12.50 -1.80
CA CYS A 356 -6.84 -11.64 -1.54
C CYS A 356 -6.68 -10.13 -1.50
N SER A 357 -5.45 -9.62 -1.53
CA SER A 357 -5.13 -8.23 -1.81
C SER A 357 -3.59 -8.10 -2.00
N ASP A 358 -3.05 -6.89 -1.99
CA ASP A 358 -1.66 -6.56 -2.37
C ASP A 358 -0.56 -7.28 -1.54
N HIS A 359 -0.89 -7.86 -0.37
CA HIS A 359 0.07 -8.70 0.38
C HIS A 359 0.54 -9.90 -0.46
N ALA A 360 -0.34 -10.43 -1.32
CA ALA A 360 0.00 -11.54 -2.18
C ALA A 360 1.10 -11.14 -3.17
N SER A 361 1.04 -9.95 -3.76
CA SER A 361 2.06 -9.41 -4.66
C SER A 361 3.46 -9.39 -4.03
N ALA A 362 3.56 -9.02 -2.75
CA ALA A 362 4.81 -9.09 -1.99
C ALA A 362 5.29 -10.53 -1.79
N ARG A 363 4.39 -11.43 -1.39
CA ARG A 363 4.68 -12.83 -1.05
C ARG A 363 5.05 -13.67 -2.26
N ASN A 364 4.40 -13.45 -3.40
CA ASN A 364 4.73 -14.04 -4.70
C ASN A 364 6.11 -13.60 -5.22
N ASN A 365 6.65 -12.49 -4.71
CA ASN A 365 8.01 -12.03 -4.98
C ASN A 365 9.01 -12.40 -3.86
N GLY A 366 8.64 -13.29 -2.94
CA GLY A 366 9.49 -13.84 -1.88
C GLY A 366 9.54 -13.02 -0.58
N PHE A 367 8.82 -11.89 -0.49
CA PHE A 367 8.88 -11.02 0.69
C PHE A 367 7.92 -11.48 1.81
N PRO A 368 8.23 -11.22 3.10
CA PRO A 368 7.30 -11.45 4.20
C PRO A 368 6.16 -10.43 4.15
N ALA A 369 4.91 -10.89 4.15
CA ALA A 369 3.74 -10.00 4.19
C ALA A 369 2.62 -10.56 5.07
N ALA A 370 1.82 -9.67 5.66
CA ALA A 370 0.64 -10.00 6.43
C ALA A 370 -0.51 -9.10 6.01
N PHE A 371 -1.74 -9.59 6.16
CA PHE A 371 -2.94 -8.87 5.77
C PHE A 371 -3.82 -8.54 6.98
N ILE A 372 -4.20 -7.27 7.04
CA ILE A 372 -4.89 -6.59 8.13
C ILE A 372 -6.19 -6.00 7.56
N THR A 373 -7.31 -6.40 8.14
CA THR A 373 -8.66 -6.00 7.70
C THR A 373 -9.61 -5.95 8.90
N ALA A 374 -10.75 -5.29 8.79
CA ALA A 374 -11.74 -5.21 9.87
C ALA A 374 -12.56 -6.51 9.96
N ASP A 375 -13.73 -6.56 9.33
CA ASP A 375 -14.62 -7.73 9.32
C ASP A 375 -14.58 -8.46 7.97
N ARG A 376 -14.52 -9.81 8.00
CA ARG A 376 -14.49 -10.68 6.80
C ARG A 376 -15.49 -11.83 6.90
N ARG A 377 -15.76 -12.49 5.76
CA ARG A 377 -16.73 -13.60 5.63
C ARG A 377 -18.15 -13.19 6.08
N ALA A 378 -18.74 -13.88 7.06
CA ALA A 378 -20.13 -13.70 7.47
C ALA A 378 -20.44 -12.28 7.99
N THR A 379 -19.44 -11.57 8.50
CA THR A 379 -19.54 -10.21 9.04
C THR A 379 -19.05 -9.12 8.09
N ALA A 380 -18.56 -9.48 6.89
CA ALA A 380 -18.03 -8.52 5.93
C ALA A 380 -19.07 -7.47 5.47
N ASN A 381 -18.59 -6.29 5.07
CA ASN A 381 -19.41 -5.26 4.46
C ASN A 381 -19.95 -5.73 3.10
N LYS A 382 -21.23 -6.12 3.05
CA LYS A 382 -21.91 -6.65 1.84
C LYS A 382 -22.19 -5.59 0.76
N ARG A 383 -21.49 -4.45 0.77
CA ARG A 383 -21.67 -3.32 -0.14
C ARG A 383 -20.45 -3.01 -0.99
N ILE A 384 -19.28 -3.59 -0.66
CA ILE A 384 -18.05 -3.49 -1.47
C ILE A 384 -18.30 -3.84 -2.93
N HIS A 385 -17.47 -3.31 -3.82
CA HIS A 385 -17.61 -3.40 -5.29
C HIS A 385 -18.98 -2.94 -5.82
N THR A 386 -19.70 -2.07 -5.09
CA THR A 386 -20.97 -1.48 -5.56
C THR A 386 -21.06 0.01 -5.26
N GLY A 387 -21.96 0.68 -5.97
CA GLY A 387 -22.35 2.07 -5.69
C GLY A 387 -22.97 2.34 -4.32
N ARG A 388 -23.01 1.36 -3.41
CA ARG A 388 -23.52 1.46 -2.02
C ARG A 388 -22.43 1.36 -0.96
N ASP A 389 -21.17 1.17 -1.31
CA ASP A 389 -20.07 1.27 -0.34
C ASP A 389 -19.73 2.74 -0.06
N THR A 390 -20.61 3.43 0.67
CA THR A 390 -20.61 4.87 0.89
C THR A 390 -20.06 5.26 2.27
N LEU A 391 -19.71 6.53 2.44
CA LEU A 391 -19.22 7.08 3.71
C LEU A 391 -20.12 6.77 4.93
N GLU A 392 -21.43 6.59 4.72
CA GLU A 392 -22.39 6.24 5.78
C GLU A 392 -22.18 4.84 6.39
N THR A 393 -21.34 3.99 5.78
CA THR A 393 -20.98 2.67 6.32
C THR A 393 -19.80 2.73 7.30
N ILE A 394 -19.04 3.84 7.30
CA ILE A 394 -17.76 3.96 7.98
C ILE A 394 -17.93 4.33 9.45
N GLN A 395 -17.13 3.70 10.30
CA GLN A 395 -17.14 3.87 11.75
C GLN A 395 -15.81 4.44 12.22
N GLU A 396 -15.84 5.65 12.80
CA GLU A 396 -14.63 6.33 13.29
C GLU A 396 -13.88 5.50 14.33
N ASP A 397 -14.58 4.80 15.24
CA ASP A 397 -13.97 3.91 16.23
C ASP A 397 -13.23 2.71 15.60
N THR A 398 -13.68 2.24 14.44
CA THR A 398 -13.03 1.12 13.74
C THR A 398 -11.77 1.64 13.02
N LEU A 399 -11.83 2.80 12.35
CA LEU A 399 -10.65 3.48 11.82
C LEU A 399 -9.62 3.77 12.94
N ALA A 400 -10.06 4.29 14.08
CA ALA A 400 -9.21 4.61 15.23
C ALA A 400 -8.54 3.37 15.84
N ARG A 401 -9.27 2.24 15.91
CA ARG A 401 -8.73 0.94 16.35
C ARG A 401 -7.63 0.45 15.41
N HIS A 402 -7.87 0.53 14.10
CA HIS A 402 -6.88 0.16 13.09
C HIS A 402 -5.66 1.10 13.07
N PHE A 403 -5.86 2.41 13.25
CA PHE A 403 -4.77 3.37 13.44
C PHE A 403 -3.95 3.06 14.69
N LYS A 404 -4.58 2.80 15.85
CA LYS A 404 -3.88 2.43 17.09
C LYS A 404 -3.00 1.20 16.88
N PHE A 405 -3.52 0.19 16.18
CA PHE A 405 -2.78 -1.02 15.84
C PHE A 405 -1.63 -0.77 14.86
N GLY A 406 -1.89 -0.05 13.76
CA GLY A 406 -0.88 0.32 12.77
C GLY A 406 0.26 1.15 13.37
N LEU A 407 -0.06 2.06 14.29
CA LEU A 407 0.92 2.89 15.00
C LEU A 407 1.80 2.08 15.96
N ALA A 408 1.22 1.09 16.64
CA ALA A 408 1.96 0.13 17.45
C ALA A 408 2.88 -0.75 16.58
N ALA A 409 2.36 -1.31 15.49
CA ALA A 409 3.12 -2.13 14.55
C ALA A 409 4.30 -1.34 13.93
N LEU A 410 4.05 -0.08 13.54
CA LEU A 410 5.04 0.86 13.05
C LEU A 410 6.15 1.14 14.08
N GLY A 411 5.79 1.40 15.35
CA GLY A 411 6.76 1.63 16.42
C GLY A 411 7.72 0.44 16.60
N VAL A 412 7.17 -0.78 16.65
CA VAL A 412 7.97 -2.00 16.79
C VAL A 412 8.79 -2.30 15.53
N LEU A 413 8.14 -2.38 14.37
CA LEU A 413 8.79 -2.84 13.12
C LEU A 413 9.80 -1.84 12.56
N SER A 414 9.64 -0.53 12.80
CA SER A 414 10.66 0.46 12.40
C SER A 414 11.91 0.44 13.29
N GLY A 415 11.77 0.05 14.57
CA GLY A 415 12.87 -0.02 15.55
C GLY A 415 13.59 -1.38 15.60
N ALA A 416 12.87 -2.48 15.45
CA ALA A 416 13.35 -3.85 15.68
C ALA A 416 14.22 -4.41 14.55
N ASN A 417 15.07 -5.40 14.86
CA ASN A 417 15.80 -6.16 13.85
C ASN A 417 14.92 -7.28 13.27
N VAL A 418 14.02 -6.94 12.35
CA VAL A 418 12.96 -7.83 11.85
C VAL A 418 13.52 -9.13 11.24
N THR A 419 14.69 -9.09 10.59
CA THR A 419 15.35 -10.28 10.02
C THR A 419 15.79 -11.31 11.06
N ALA A 420 16.01 -10.91 12.31
CA ALA A 420 16.34 -11.83 13.41
C ALA A 420 15.10 -12.51 14.02
N LEU A 421 13.88 -12.02 13.74
CA LEU A 421 12.62 -12.56 14.28
C LEU A 421 12.19 -13.89 13.63
N GLY A 422 13.00 -14.43 12.72
CA GLY A 422 12.69 -15.62 11.93
C GLY A 422 13.81 -16.66 11.78
N ARG A 423 14.94 -16.53 12.48
CA ARG A 423 15.93 -17.63 12.54
C ARG A 423 15.71 -18.46 13.80
N PRO A 424 15.52 -19.79 13.71
CA PRO A 424 15.81 -20.69 14.82
C PRO A 424 17.24 -20.46 15.31
N SER A 425 17.53 -20.74 16.57
CA SER A 425 18.83 -20.47 17.22
C SER A 425 20.03 -21.20 16.60
N ASP A 426 19.78 -22.17 15.72
CA ASP A 426 20.72 -23.26 15.41
C ASP A 426 21.34 -23.17 14.00
N GLU A 427 21.01 -22.14 13.20
CA GLU A 427 21.75 -21.87 11.96
C GLU A 427 23.00 -21.00 12.23
N PRO A 428 24.19 -21.41 11.78
CA PRO A 428 25.42 -20.65 11.98
C PRO A 428 25.37 -19.30 11.25
N ARG A 429 26.09 -18.31 11.81
CA ARG A 429 26.02 -16.89 11.43
C ARG A 429 26.61 -16.58 10.06
#